data_AF-A0A913WT28-F1
#
_entry.id   AF-A0A913WT28-F1
#
_cell.length_a   1.000
_cell.length_b   1.000
_cell.length_c   1.000
_cell.angle_alpha   90.00
_cell.angle_beta   90.00
_cell.angle_gamma   90.00
#
_symmetry.space_group_name_H-M   'P 1'
#
loop_
_entity.id
_entity.type
_entity.pdbx_description
1 polymer ?
#
loop_
_entity_poly.entity_id
_entity_poly.type
_entity_poly.pdbx_seq_one_letter_code
_entity_poly.pdbx_strand_id
1 'polypeptide(L)'
;MRFIKLYATVRACLIALAVVENKAQTKSSYYARHPGVQLQGHVIKNIATSNILNCMFECSKTQGCLSINSHNTGNAIHCELNKSNRYGRQANLFKTSSDHEYLETVFNIDWSDACFQKDGWHRMKSAAYKFVKEPADFREARQRCQKMSAGADLVFFVDKEEEETFDQYLQGIGNISQFWIGLSDLAEEGTFVWSDGTNSSYTNWSNGEPNDHDDNEDCTLKTPESSWHDDKCEMKRPFACKVLCT
;
A
#
# COMPACT_ATOMS: atom_id res chain seq x y z
N MET A 1 -20.44 -41.60 -7.48
CA MET A 1 -20.73 -40.29 -8.14
C MET A 1 -22.10 -39.71 -7.78
N ARG A 2 -22.45 -39.58 -6.48
CA ARG A 2 -23.69 -38.88 -6.04
C ARG A 2 -23.48 -37.82 -4.95
N PHE A 3 -22.25 -37.65 -4.44
CA PHE A 3 -21.95 -36.68 -3.37
C PHE A 3 -21.53 -35.28 -3.86
N ILE A 4 -21.09 -35.15 -5.12
CA ILE A 4 -20.64 -33.85 -5.67
C ILE A 4 -21.83 -32.95 -6.07
N LYS A 5 -23.00 -33.54 -6.40
CA LYS A 5 -24.20 -32.77 -6.79
C LYS A 5 -25.01 -32.21 -5.61
N LEU A 6 -24.78 -32.67 -4.38
CA LEU A 6 -25.46 -32.16 -3.18
C LEU A 6 -24.79 -30.88 -2.63
N TYR A 7 -23.47 -30.73 -2.81
CA TYR A 7 -22.73 -29.53 -2.37
C TYR A 7 -23.05 -28.28 -3.20
N ALA A 8 -23.31 -28.43 -4.50
CA ALA A 8 -23.59 -27.30 -5.38
C ALA A 8 -24.98 -26.66 -5.14
N THR A 9 -25.97 -27.47 -4.71
CA THR A 9 -27.33 -26.99 -4.41
C THR A 9 -27.43 -26.37 -3.01
N VAL A 10 -26.64 -26.83 -2.04
CA VAL A 10 -26.58 -26.23 -0.70
C VAL A 10 -25.85 -24.87 -0.72
N ARG A 11 -24.83 -24.68 -1.57
CA ARG A 11 -24.15 -23.37 -1.72
C ARG A 11 -25.00 -22.28 -2.35
N ALA A 12 -25.89 -22.62 -3.30
CA ALA A 12 -26.80 -21.64 -3.90
C ALA A 12 -27.94 -21.23 -2.94
N CYS A 13 -28.32 -22.10 -2.00
CA CYS A 13 -29.40 -21.84 -1.06
C CYS A 13 -28.95 -20.99 0.15
N LEU A 14 -27.68 -21.07 0.55
CA LEU A 14 -27.11 -20.21 1.61
C LEU A 14 -26.82 -18.77 1.16
N ILE A 15 -26.64 -18.53 -0.14
CA ILE A 15 -26.48 -17.17 -0.69
C ILE A 15 -27.82 -16.41 -0.74
N ALA A 16 -28.95 -17.13 -0.78
CA ALA A 16 -30.28 -16.51 -0.79
C ALA A 16 -30.80 -16.10 0.60
N LEU A 17 -30.22 -16.63 1.69
CA LEU A 17 -30.65 -16.33 3.06
C LEU A 17 -29.91 -15.16 3.73
N ALA A 18 -28.78 -14.71 3.18
CA ALA A 18 -28.10 -13.50 3.67
C ALA A 18 -28.64 -12.19 3.06
N VAL A 19 -29.58 -12.27 2.10
CA VAL A 19 -30.14 -11.11 1.37
C VAL A 19 -31.46 -10.61 1.99
N VAL A 20 -31.95 -11.27 3.05
CA VAL A 20 -33.21 -10.87 3.73
C VAL A 20 -32.96 -10.70 5.23
N GLU A 21 -32.13 -9.74 5.62
CA GLU A 21 -32.18 -9.05 6.92
C GLU A 21 -31.10 -7.98 7.02
N ASN A 22 -31.21 -6.93 6.20
CA ASN A 22 -30.65 -5.62 6.59
C ASN A 22 -31.48 -4.48 6.00
N LYS A 23 -32.78 -4.51 6.31
CA LYS A 23 -33.57 -3.28 6.35
C LYS A 23 -33.26 -2.59 7.68
N ALA A 24 -32.45 -1.54 7.61
CA ALA A 24 -32.46 -0.35 8.47
C ALA A 24 -31.03 0.07 8.85
N GLN A 25 -30.44 0.95 8.05
CA GLN A 25 -29.71 2.09 8.60
C GLN A 25 -29.87 3.29 7.66
N THR A 26 -31.05 3.88 7.71
CA THR A 26 -31.27 5.28 7.31
C THR A 26 -30.84 6.19 8.46
N LYS A 27 -29.79 6.99 8.23
CA LYS A 27 -29.56 8.36 8.73
C LYS A 27 -28.33 8.89 7.96
N SER A 28 -28.53 9.62 6.85
CA SER A 28 -28.49 11.09 6.79
C SER A 28 -27.14 11.65 7.28
N SER A 29 -26.37 12.48 6.58
CA SER A 29 -26.53 13.25 5.34
C SER A 29 -25.17 13.93 5.06
N TYR A 30 -24.93 14.34 3.81
CA TYR A 30 -23.78 15.15 3.34
C TYR A 30 -22.42 14.45 3.23
N TYR A 31 -22.17 13.84 2.07
CA TYR A 31 -20.86 13.98 1.43
C TYR A 31 -21.07 14.78 0.16
N ALA A 32 -20.69 16.06 0.22
CA ALA A 32 -20.59 16.89 -0.96
C ALA A 32 -19.61 16.22 -1.93
N ARG A 33 -19.99 16.17 -3.21
CA ARG A 33 -19.02 16.11 -4.32
C ARG A 33 -17.89 17.08 -3.95
N HIS A 34 -16.61 16.66 -3.96
CA HIS A 34 -15.50 17.59 -3.74
C HIS A 34 -15.77 18.85 -4.60
N PRO A 35 -15.87 20.05 -4.01
CA PRO A 35 -16.27 21.24 -4.76
C PRO A 35 -15.28 21.45 -5.91
N GLY A 36 -15.78 21.45 -7.14
CA GLY A 36 -14.98 21.75 -8.34
C GLY A 36 -14.56 20.59 -9.24
N VAL A 37 -14.96 19.34 -8.97
CA VAL A 37 -14.65 18.23 -9.89
C VAL A 37 -15.82 17.93 -10.83
N GLN A 38 -15.85 18.59 -11.99
CA GLN A 38 -16.53 18.07 -13.17
C GLN A 38 -15.50 17.28 -13.99
N LEU A 39 -15.63 15.96 -14.04
CA LEU A 39 -14.83 15.11 -14.93
C LEU A 39 -15.40 15.17 -16.34
N GLN A 40 -15.24 16.31 -17.02
CA GLN A 40 -15.56 16.39 -18.44
C GLN A 40 -14.41 15.77 -19.26
N GLY A 41 -14.72 14.75 -20.07
CA GLY A 41 -13.83 14.23 -21.12
C GLY A 41 -13.08 12.92 -20.85
N HIS A 42 -13.22 12.28 -19.67
CA HIS A 42 -12.46 11.07 -19.31
C HIS A 42 -13.30 9.82 -18.99
N VAL A 43 -14.63 9.97 -18.91
CA VAL A 43 -15.56 8.87 -18.67
C VAL A 43 -15.76 8.08 -19.95
N ILE A 44 -15.37 6.80 -19.93
CA ILE A 44 -15.54 5.86 -21.03
C ILE A 44 -16.95 5.29 -21.04
N LYS A 45 -17.46 4.95 -19.84
CA LYS A 45 -18.75 4.27 -19.70
C LYS A 45 -19.34 4.51 -18.31
N ASN A 46 -20.65 4.73 -18.25
CA ASN A 46 -21.41 4.72 -17.01
C ASN A 46 -22.22 3.42 -16.94
N ILE A 47 -22.30 2.84 -15.75
CA ILE A 47 -23.02 1.60 -15.50
C ILE A 47 -23.80 1.73 -14.20
N ALA A 48 -25.03 1.23 -14.20
CA ALA A 48 -25.83 1.05 -13.00
C ALA A 48 -25.94 -0.46 -12.76
N THR A 49 -25.63 -0.90 -11.56
CA THR A 49 -25.62 -2.31 -11.20
C THR A 49 -25.96 -2.50 -9.73
N SER A 50 -26.46 -3.66 -9.35
CA SER A 50 -26.63 -4.02 -7.94
C SER A 50 -25.37 -4.59 -7.30
N ASN A 51 -24.31 -4.85 -8.08
CA ASN A 51 -23.09 -5.50 -7.61
C ASN A 51 -21.84 -4.81 -8.18
N ILE A 52 -20.94 -4.34 -7.31
CA ILE A 52 -19.70 -3.64 -7.69
C ILE A 52 -18.77 -4.49 -8.56
N LEU A 53 -18.83 -5.82 -8.45
CA LEU A 53 -18.06 -6.75 -9.30
C LEU A 53 -18.38 -6.57 -10.78
N ASN A 54 -19.63 -6.26 -11.11
CA ASN A 54 -20.02 -5.98 -12.48
C ASN A 54 -19.33 -4.73 -13.00
N CYS A 55 -19.03 -3.75 -12.13
CA CYS A 55 -18.24 -2.60 -12.52
C CYS A 55 -16.81 -2.96 -12.88
N MET A 56 -16.17 -3.80 -12.07
CA MET A 56 -14.81 -4.26 -12.35
C MET A 56 -14.75 -5.06 -13.64
N PHE A 57 -15.69 -5.98 -13.82
CA PHE A 57 -15.77 -6.82 -14.99
C PHE A 57 -15.97 -5.99 -16.27
N GLU A 58 -16.89 -5.02 -16.22
CA GLU A 58 -17.11 -4.11 -17.33
C GLU A 58 -15.88 -3.24 -17.63
N CYS A 59 -15.13 -2.79 -16.63
CA CYS A 59 -13.86 -2.08 -16.86
C CYS A 59 -12.81 -2.99 -17.49
N SER A 60 -12.65 -4.22 -17.00
CA SER A 60 -11.68 -5.19 -17.56
C SER A 60 -11.93 -5.49 -19.05
N LYS A 61 -13.20 -5.42 -19.47
CA LYS A 61 -13.63 -5.58 -20.86
C LYS A 61 -13.59 -4.31 -21.69
N THR A 62 -13.58 -3.15 -21.03
CA THR A 62 -13.65 -1.85 -21.69
C THR A 62 -12.24 -1.42 -22.06
N GLN A 63 -11.92 -1.45 -23.36
CA GLN A 63 -10.59 -1.07 -23.85
C GLN A 63 -10.20 0.34 -23.39
N GLY A 64 -9.06 0.44 -22.71
CA GLY A 64 -8.54 1.69 -22.17
C GLY A 64 -9.14 2.12 -20.84
N CYS A 65 -9.95 1.29 -20.18
CA CYS A 65 -10.37 1.54 -18.80
C CYS A 65 -9.21 1.31 -17.83
N LEU A 66 -8.85 2.33 -17.06
CA LEU A 66 -7.78 2.30 -16.06
C LEU A 66 -8.28 2.57 -14.62
N SER A 67 -9.51 3.06 -14.42
CA SER A 67 -10.02 3.33 -13.07
C SER A 67 -11.55 3.37 -13.02
N ILE A 68 -12.12 3.17 -11.83
CA ILE A 68 -13.56 3.16 -11.58
C ILE A 68 -13.90 4.05 -10.39
N ASN A 69 -14.82 5.00 -10.59
CA ASN A 69 -15.51 5.67 -9.49
C ASN A 69 -16.85 4.98 -9.26
N SER A 70 -17.29 4.82 -8.02
CA SER A 70 -18.62 4.29 -7.75
C SER A 70 -19.33 5.07 -6.63
N HIS A 71 -20.64 5.21 -6.75
CA HIS A 71 -21.48 5.72 -5.68
C HIS A 71 -22.71 4.84 -5.53
N ASN A 72 -23.05 4.53 -4.29
CA ASN A 72 -24.23 3.73 -3.97
C ASN A 72 -25.43 4.66 -3.80
N THR A 73 -26.50 4.36 -4.51
CA THR A 73 -27.84 4.91 -4.26
C THR A 73 -28.69 3.74 -3.80
N GLY A 74 -29.65 3.93 -2.88
CA GLY A 74 -30.24 2.83 -2.10
C GLY A 74 -30.72 1.56 -2.84
N ASN A 75 -30.92 1.60 -4.16
CA ASN A 75 -31.29 0.43 -4.97
C ASN A 75 -30.28 0.08 -6.10
N ALA A 76 -29.20 0.85 -6.27
CA ALA A 76 -28.24 0.67 -7.35
C ALA A 76 -26.88 1.34 -7.06
N ILE A 77 -25.82 0.66 -7.44
CA ILE A 77 -24.45 1.16 -7.54
C ILE A 77 -24.26 1.76 -8.92
N HIS A 78 -23.92 3.05 -8.96
CA HIS A 78 -23.58 3.76 -10.18
C HIS A 78 -22.06 3.88 -10.28
N CYS A 79 -21.49 3.33 -11.35
CA CYS A 79 -20.06 3.40 -11.61
C CYS A 79 -19.73 4.20 -12.87
N GLU A 80 -18.63 4.93 -12.81
CA GLU A 80 -18.02 5.66 -13.92
C GLU A 80 -16.67 5.00 -14.24
N LEU A 81 -16.53 4.45 -15.45
CA LEU A 81 -15.32 3.82 -15.95
C LEU A 81 -14.46 4.87 -16.66
N ASN A 82 -13.17 4.98 -16.33
CA ASN A 82 -12.33 6.11 -16.75
C ASN A 82 -10.99 5.68 -17.37
N LYS A 83 -10.45 6.49 -18.31
CA LYS A 83 -9.14 6.23 -18.93
C LYS A 83 -7.94 6.53 -18.04
N SER A 84 -8.09 7.37 -17.03
CA SER A 84 -7.12 7.64 -15.95
C SER A 84 -7.77 8.63 -14.98
N ASN A 85 -7.32 8.64 -13.72
CA ASN A 85 -7.56 9.79 -12.86
C ASN A 85 -6.48 10.84 -13.13
N ARG A 86 -6.61 12.05 -12.58
CA ARG A 86 -5.64 13.15 -12.74
C ARG A 86 -4.24 12.84 -12.16
N TYR A 87 -3.98 11.63 -11.67
CA TYR A 87 -2.76 11.18 -10.98
C TYR A 87 -1.92 10.16 -11.78
N GLY A 88 -2.14 10.02 -13.09
CA GLY A 88 -1.29 9.20 -13.96
C GLY A 88 -1.62 7.69 -13.94
N ARG A 89 -0.71 6.85 -14.48
CA ARG A 89 -0.91 5.39 -14.68
C ARG A 89 -1.11 4.57 -13.39
N GLN A 90 -1.11 5.19 -12.21
CA GLN A 90 -1.17 4.55 -10.88
C GLN A 90 -2.54 4.72 -10.19
N ALA A 91 -3.62 4.73 -10.98
CA ALA A 91 -4.98 5.02 -10.55
C ALA A 91 -5.85 3.78 -10.30
N ASN A 92 -5.29 2.62 -9.97
CA ASN A 92 -6.11 1.53 -9.50
C ASN A 92 -6.44 1.80 -8.03
N LEU A 93 -7.73 2.01 -7.73
CA LEU A 93 -8.46 1.32 -6.66
C LEU A 93 -9.82 1.99 -6.44
N PHE A 94 -10.84 1.14 -6.45
CA PHE A 94 -12.24 1.43 -6.20
C PHE A 94 -12.44 2.42 -5.05
N LYS A 95 -13.06 3.56 -5.35
CA LYS A 95 -13.73 4.38 -4.31
C LYS A 95 -15.19 3.97 -4.30
N THR A 96 -15.59 3.15 -3.32
CA THR A 96 -17.00 2.88 -3.00
C THR A 96 -17.42 3.71 -1.80
N SER A 97 -18.70 4.08 -1.74
CA SER A 97 -19.30 4.82 -0.64
C SER A 97 -19.90 3.90 0.45
N SER A 98 -19.56 2.61 0.48
CA SER A 98 -20.03 1.65 1.50
C SER A 98 -19.09 0.42 1.58
N ASP A 99 -18.68 0.16 2.82
CA ASP A 99 -18.27 -1.11 3.46
C ASP A 99 -16.97 -1.80 3.03
N HIS A 100 -15.89 -1.37 3.70
CA HIS A 100 -14.63 -2.08 3.93
C HIS A 100 -14.83 -3.59 4.20
N GLU A 101 -15.85 -3.94 4.99
CA GLU A 101 -16.23 -5.32 5.33
C GLU A 101 -16.69 -6.15 4.11
N TYR A 102 -17.32 -5.51 3.12
CA TYR A 102 -17.76 -6.14 1.87
C TYR A 102 -16.59 -6.40 0.90
N LEU A 103 -15.56 -5.53 0.91
CA LEU A 103 -14.37 -5.73 0.08
C LEU A 103 -13.48 -6.86 0.62
N GLU A 104 -13.33 -6.97 1.94
CA GLU A 104 -12.61 -8.08 2.59
C GLU A 104 -13.27 -9.44 2.30
N THR A 105 -14.59 -9.54 2.39
CA THR A 105 -15.34 -10.78 2.14
C THR A 105 -15.37 -11.20 0.68
N VAL A 106 -15.39 -10.25 -0.26
CA VAL A 106 -15.53 -10.55 -1.70
C VAL A 106 -14.18 -10.86 -2.35
N PHE A 107 -13.11 -10.18 -1.94
CA PHE A 107 -11.88 -10.22 -2.71
C PHE A 107 -10.80 -11.14 -2.15
N ASN A 108 -10.74 -11.38 -0.83
CA ASN A 108 -9.61 -12.08 -0.21
C ASN A 108 -8.25 -11.66 -0.83
N ILE A 109 -8.16 -10.40 -1.24
CA ILE A 109 -6.92 -9.80 -1.70
C ILE A 109 -6.23 -9.41 -0.41
N ASP A 110 -5.04 -9.97 -0.21
CA ASP A 110 -4.16 -9.75 0.92
C ASP A 110 -3.60 -8.32 0.85
N TRP A 111 -4.48 -7.31 0.92
CA TRP A 111 -4.08 -5.93 1.00
C TRP A 111 -3.45 -5.73 2.37
N SER A 112 -2.19 -5.30 2.39
CA SER A 112 -1.49 -4.99 3.63
C SER A 112 -2.24 -3.90 4.40
N ASP A 113 -2.62 -4.16 5.66
CA ASP A 113 -3.38 -3.23 6.52
C ASP A 113 -2.75 -1.82 6.57
N ALA A 114 -1.42 -1.76 6.47
CA ALA A 114 -0.61 -0.56 6.37
C ALA A 114 -1.04 0.40 5.23
N CYS A 115 -1.50 -0.12 4.09
CA CYS A 115 -1.96 0.69 2.96
C CYS A 115 -3.27 1.43 3.24
N PHE A 116 -4.00 1.04 4.28
CA PHE A 116 -5.17 1.76 4.78
C PHE A 116 -4.83 2.81 5.84
N GLN A 117 -3.53 3.05 6.11
CA GLN A 117 -3.04 4.01 7.10
C GLN A 117 -3.52 3.72 8.53
N LYS A 118 -3.84 2.45 8.83
CA LYS A 118 -4.08 1.99 10.20
C LYS A 118 -2.77 2.05 10.99
N ASP A 119 -2.87 2.15 12.31
CA ASP A 119 -1.74 2.09 13.24
C ASP A 119 -0.59 3.06 12.93
N GLY A 120 -0.88 4.20 12.30
CA GLY A 120 0.11 5.25 12.03
C GLY A 120 1.03 4.99 10.83
N TRP A 121 0.64 4.12 9.90
CA TRP A 121 1.23 4.06 8.56
C TRP A 121 0.79 5.28 7.73
N HIS A 122 1.68 5.80 6.88
CA HIS A 122 1.41 6.91 6.00
C HIS A 122 1.56 6.50 4.54
N ARG A 123 0.48 6.59 3.75
CA ARG A 123 0.49 6.15 2.35
C ARG A 123 0.93 7.28 1.44
N MET A 124 1.92 7.02 0.59
CA MET A 124 2.35 7.91 -0.49
C MET A 124 2.52 7.14 -1.79
N LYS A 125 1.93 7.65 -2.88
CA LYS A 125 1.94 6.99 -4.19
C LYS A 125 1.53 5.50 -4.05
N SER A 126 2.44 4.58 -4.37
CA SER A 126 2.24 3.12 -4.38
C SER A 126 2.80 2.40 -3.15
N ALA A 127 3.18 3.10 -2.08
CA ALA A 127 3.72 2.50 -0.87
C ALA A 127 3.13 3.14 0.40
N ALA A 128 3.22 2.42 1.52
CA ALA A 128 2.98 2.96 2.84
C ALA A 128 4.26 2.91 3.67
N TYR A 129 4.49 3.95 4.45
CA TYR A 129 5.69 4.16 5.27
C TYR A 129 5.33 4.28 6.75
N LYS A 130 6.22 3.81 7.61
CA LYS A 130 6.08 4.00 9.06
C LYS A 130 7.45 4.15 9.70
N PHE A 131 7.65 5.27 10.39
CA PHE A 131 8.83 5.53 11.21
C PHE A 131 8.61 5.03 12.63
N VAL A 132 9.62 4.36 13.19
CA VAL A 132 9.62 3.81 14.54
C VAL A 132 10.73 4.46 15.34
N LYS A 133 10.36 5.14 16.43
CA LYS A 133 11.30 5.92 17.26
C LYS A 133 12.05 5.02 18.26
N GLU A 134 11.42 3.94 18.69
CA GLU A 134 11.98 3.00 19.65
C GLU A 134 13.12 2.21 18.99
N PRO A 135 14.38 2.43 19.43
CA PRO A 135 15.53 1.92 18.71
C PRO A 135 15.64 0.39 18.79
N ALA A 136 16.22 -0.20 17.75
CA ALA A 136 16.48 -1.63 17.60
C ALA A 136 17.80 -1.84 16.85
N ASP A 137 18.39 -3.04 16.97
CA ASP A 137 19.47 -3.43 16.05
C ASP A 137 18.87 -3.71 14.68
N PHE A 138 19.70 -3.79 13.64
CA PHE A 138 19.21 -3.90 12.27
C PHE A 138 18.28 -5.12 12.06
N ARG A 139 18.67 -6.28 12.59
CA ARG A 139 17.91 -7.52 12.46
C ARG A 139 16.57 -7.43 13.19
N GLU A 140 16.57 -6.90 14.40
CA GLU A 140 15.36 -6.67 15.18
C GLU A 140 14.43 -5.63 14.51
N ALA A 141 14.99 -4.54 13.99
CA ALA A 141 14.26 -3.50 13.27
C ALA A 141 13.50 -4.08 12.07
N ARG A 142 14.18 -4.87 11.25
CA ARG A 142 13.58 -5.62 10.14
C ARG A 142 12.44 -6.53 10.59
N GLN A 143 12.67 -7.36 11.61
CA GLN A 143 11.64 -8.24 12.14
C GLN A 143 10.42 -7.47 12.67
N ARG A 144 10.62 -6.28 13.25
CA ARG A 144 9.53 -5.42 13.71
C ARG A 144 8.71 -4.91 12.52
N CYS A 145 9.33 -4.46 11.43
CA CYS A 145 8.61 -4.08 10.21
C CYS A 145 7.76 -5.24 9.67
N GLN A 146 8.36 -6.43 9.53
CA GLN A 146 7.68 -7.63 9.02
C GLN A 146 6.51 -8.10 9.89
N LYS A 147 6.57 -7.85 11.21
CA LYS A 147 5.47 -8.15 12.14
C LYS A 147 4.35 -7.12 12.11
N MET A 148 4.62 -5.89 11.67
CA MET A 148 3.61 -4.81 11.65
C MET A 148 2.62 -4.95 10.51
N SER A 149 3.02 -5.53 9.39
CA SER A 149 2.14 -5.74 8.24
C SER A 149 2.70 -6.81 7.31
N ALA A 150 1.83 -7.60 6.70
CA ALA A 150 2.23 -8.51 5.64
C ALA A 150 2.92 -7.75 4.50
N GLY A 151 4.05 -8.27 4.04
CA GLY A 151 4.86 -7.65 2.97
C GLY A 151 5.64 -6.40 3.37
N ALA A 152 5.58 -5.98 4.64
CA ALA A 152 6.42 -4.88 5.12
C ALA A 152 7.85 -5.36 5.40
N ASP A 153 8.82 -4.51 5.08
CA ASP A 153 10.23 -4.67 5.46
C ASP A 153 10.80 -3.29 5.86
N LEU A 154 12.09 -3.22 6.20
CA LEU A 154 12.78 -1.94 6.29
C LEU A 154 12.66 -1.15 4.98
N VAL A 155 12.68 0.18 5.06
CA VAL A 155 12.50 1.02 3.87
C VAL A 155 13.56 0.73 2.81
N PHE A 156 13.12 0.56 1.58
CA PHE A 156 13.96 0.31 0.40
C PHE A 156 13.61 1.31 -0.71
N PHE A 157 14.56 1.58 -1.61
CA PHE A 157 14.39 2.57 -2.67
C PHE A 157 14.78 1.98 -4.04
N VAL A 158 13.89 2.09 -5.02
CA VAL A 158 14.19 1.68 -6.41
C VAL A 158 14.91 2.77 -7.19
N ASP A 159 14.68 4.04 -6.86
CA ASP A 159 15.27 5.21 -7.49
C ASP A 159 15.23 6.44 -6.58
N LYS A 160 15.83 7.53 -7.07
CA LYS A 160 15.86 8.82 -6.40
C LYS A 160 14.47 9.42 -6.16
N GLU A 161 13.53 9.23 -7.08
CA GLU A 161 12.19 9.83 -6.95
C GLU A 161 11.42 9.18 -5.79
N GLU A 162 11.60 7.88 -5.59
CA GLU A 162 11.01 7.17 -4.46
C GLU A 162 11.61 7.62 -3.13
N GLU A 163 12.93 7.80 -3.06
CA GLU A 163 13.58 8.34 -1.85
C GLU A 163 13.12 9.78 -1.56
N GLU A 164 13.06 10.66 -2.56
CA GLU A 164 12.55 12.02 -2.41
C GLU A 164 11.07 12.03 -1.95
N THR A 165 10.27 11.04 -2.35
CA THR A 165 8.89 10.86 -1.87
C THR A 165 8.88 10.48 -0.39
N PHE A 166 9.77 9.59 0.03
CA PHE A 166 9.92 9.21 1.43
C PHE A 166 10.43 10.37 2.30
N ASP A 167 11.35 11.20 1.79
CA ASP A 167 11.85 12.39 2.51
C ASP A 167 10.72 13.40 2.80
N GLN A 168 9.73 13.53 1.91
CA GLN A 168 8.53 14.34 2.18
C GLN A 168 7.71 13.80 3.36
N TYR A 169 7.63 12.47 3.52
CA TYR A 169 7.00 11.85 4.69
C TYR A 169 7.76 12.20 5.98
N LEU A 170 9.09 12.13 5.96
CA LEU A 170 9.93 12.44 7.12
C LEU A 170 9.77 13.89 7.61
N GLN A 171 9.60 14.86 6.71
CA GLN A 171 9.33 16.25 7.07
C GLN A 171 8.11 16.41 7.99
N GLY A 172 7.10 15.53 7.85
CA GLY A 172 5.91 15.52 8.71
C GLY A 172 6.14 14.95 10.11
N ILE A 173 7.25 14.23 10.34
CA ILE A 173 7.57 13.58 11.62
C ILE A 173 8.40 14.52 12.53
N GLY A 174 9.15 15.46 11.92
CA GLY A 174 9.98 16.44 12.61
C GLY A 174 11.47 16.08 12.60
N ASN A 175 12.21 16.51 13.61
CA ASN A 175 13.66 16.26 13.69
C ASN A 175 13.93 14.77 13.89
N ILE A 176 14.45 14.13 12.84
CA ILE A 176 14.84 12.73 12.81
C ILE A 176 16.36 12.69 12.80
N SER A 177 16.95 11.92 13.72
CA SER A 177 18.37 11.59 13.68
C SER A 177 18.65 10.56 12.59
N GLN A 178 19.83 9.96 12.58
CA GLN A 178 20.11 8.75 11.81
C GLN A 178 19.20 7.57 12.19
N PHE A 179 18.79 6.76 11.21
CA PHE A 179 17.91 5.60 11.37
C PHE A 179 18.20 4.50 10.34
N TRP A 180 17.84 3.26 10.66
CA TRP A 180 18.04 2.11 9.77
C TRP A 180 17.14 2.17 8.53
N ILE A 181 17.75 1.86 7.38
CA ILE A 181 17.08 1.53 6.12
C ILE A 181 17.38 0.07 5.77
N GLY A 182 16.73 -0.48 4.73
CA GLY A 182 16.78 -1.91 4.44
C GLY A 182 17.98 -2.40 3.64
N LEU A 183 19.04 -1.60 3.48
CA LEU A 183 20.23 -1.96 2.70
C LEU A 183 21.32 -2.52 3.64
N SER A 184 21.99 -3.59 3.22
CA SER A 184 23.08 -4.24 3.96
C SER A 184 23.88 -5.16 3.04
N ASP A 185 25.13 -5.44 3.35
CA ASP A 185 25.98 -6.43 2.68
C ASP A 185 26.30 -7.66 3.55
N LEU A 186 25.56 -7.84 4.66
CA LEU A 186 25.53 -9.03 5.53
C LEU A 186 25.58 -10.41 4.84
N ALA A 187 25.19 -10.50 3.56
CA ALA A 187 25.22 -11.73 2.78
C ALA A 187 26.57 -11.97 2.09
N GLU A 188 27.23 -10.90 1.63
CA GLU A 188 28.50 -10.92 0.92
C GLU A 188 29.16 -9.55 1.04
N GLU A 189 30.27 -9.49 1.78
CA GLU A 189 31.05 -8.28 2.05
C GLU A 189 31.31 -7.43 0.80
N GLY A 190 31.05 -6.12 0.90
CA GLY A 190 31.15 -5.17 -0.21
C GLY A 190 30.02 -5.24 -1.24
N THR A 191 29.02 -6.12 -1.06
CA THR A 191 27.86 -6.27 -1.95
C THR A 191 26.55 -5.95 -1.23
N PHE A 192 26.19 -4.67 -1.24
CA PHE A 192 24.97 -4.18 -0.62
C PHE A 192 23.71 -4.60 -1.38
N VAL A 193 22.77 -5.23 -0.66
CA VAL A 193 21.49 -5.72 -1.17
C VAL A 193 20.32 -5.25 -0.31
N TRP A 194 19.18 -4.98 -0.95
CA TRP A 194 17.95 -4.64 -0.23
C TRP A 194 17.36 -5.88 0.44
N SER A 195 17.05 -5.74 1.71
CA SER A 195 16.52 -6.80 2.56
C SER A 195 15.18 -7.37 2.07
N ASP A 196 14.33 -6.56 1.44
CA ASP A 196 13.06 -6.99 0.84
C ASP A 196 13.24 -7.80 -0.47
N GLY A 197 14.47 -7.83 -1.02
CA GLY A 197 14.80 -8.47 -2.29
C GLY A 197 14.65 -7.55 -3.50
N THR A 198 14.41 -6.25 -3.31
CA THR A 198 14.40 -5.28 -4.40
C THR A 198 15.74 -5.28 -5.13
N ASN A 199 15.69 -5.44 -6.45
CA ASN A 199 16.86 -5.35 -7.31
C ASN A 199 16.97 -3.92 -7.86
N SER A 200 17.77 -3.08 -7.20
CA SER A 200 18.07 -1.72 -7.64
C SER A 200 19.55 -1.42 -7.48
N SER A 201 20.11 -0.68 -8.44
CA SER A 201 21.47 -0.13 -8.39
C SER A 201 21.51 1.31 -7.85
N TYR A 202 20.38 1.85 -7.42
CA TYR A 202 20.30 3.21 -6.88
C TYR A 202 21.04 3.27 -5.54
N THR A 203 21.93 4.26 -5.42
CA THR A 203 22.65 4.54 -4.19
C THR A 203 22.65 6.02 -3.88
N ASN A 204 22.72 6.36 -2.60
CA ASN A 204 22.81 7.74 -2.12
C ASN A 204 23.78 7.83 -0.93
N TRP A 205 24.91 7.15 -1.06
CA TRP A 205 25.99 7.17 -0.07
C TRP A 205 26.52 8.59 0.15
N SER A 206 26.80 8.91 1.41
CA SER A 206 27.56 10.10 1.76
C SER A 206 28.97 10.05 1.14
N ASN A 207 29.60 11.22 1.02
CA ASN A 207 30.97 11.27 0.52
C ASN A 207 31.92 10.54 1.47
N GLY A 208 32.55 9.47 0.96
CA GLY A 208 33.45 8.60 1.73
C GLY A 208 32.80 7.31 2.21
N GLU A 209 31.50 7.11 1.96
CA GLU A 209 30.75 5.90 2.34
C GLU A 209 30.44 5.00 1.11
N PRO A 210 30.18 3.70 1.33
CA PRO A 210 30.42 2.97 2.59
C PRO A 210 31.93 2.86 2.86
N ASN A 211 32.32 2.91 4.12
CA ASN A 211 33.73 2.98 4.52
C ASN A 211 34.23 1.71 5.25
N ASP A 212 33.31 0.82 5.63
CA ASP A 212 33.56 -0.42 6.34
C ASP A 212 34.47 -0.25 7.57
N HIS A 213 34.09 0.66 8.47
CA HIS A 213 34.95 1.02 9.60
C HIS A 213 35.22 -0.19 10.53
N ASP A 214 36.50 -0.51 10.73
CA ASP A 214 36.98 -1.69 11.46
C ASP A 214 36.61 -3.04 10.81
N ASP A 215 36.34 -3.08 9.50
CA ASP A 215 35.92 -4.28 8.76
C ASP A 215 34.68 -4.96 9.40
N ASN A 216 33.66 -4.15 9.75
CA ASN A 216 32.49 -4.59 10.54
C ASN A 216 31.27 -3.65 10.38
N GLU A 217 31.15 -2.88 9.31
CA GLU A 217 29.99 -1.98 9.08
C GLU A 217 29.06 -2.51 7.98
N ASP A 218 28.27 -3.53 8.30
CA ASP A 218 27.53 -4.25 7.24
C ASP A 218 26.09 -3.72 7.00
N CYS A 219 25.65 -2.70 7.75
CA CYS A 219 24.26 -2.25 7.80
C CYS A 219 24.09 -0.76 7.50
N THR A 220 23.10 -0.40 6.68
CA THR A 220 22.96 0.98 6.22
C THR A 220 21.97 1.81 7.04
N LEU A 221 22.41 3.00 7.44
CA LEU A 221 21.56 4.05 8.01
C LEU A 221 21.39 5.23 7.04
N LYS A 222 20.27 5.93 7.15
CA LYS A 222 20.05 7.23 6.49
C LYS A 222 20.25 8.36 7.49
N THR A 223 20.93 9.42 7.07
CA THR A 223 21.29 10.59 7.88
C THR A 223 20.25 11.72 7.77
N PRO A 224 20.30 12.73 8.67
CA PRO A 224 19.48 13.94 8.54
C PRO A 224 19.74 14.73 7.24
N GLU A 225 20.91 14.58 6.63
CA GLU A 225 21.30 15.20 5.36
C GLU A 225 20.75 14.46 4.12
N SER A 226 19.86 13.49 4.34
CA SER A 226 19.26 12.65 3.30
C SER A 226 20.23 11.73 2.56
N SER A 227 21.43 11.46 3.07
CA SER A 227 22.42 10.53 2.50
C SER A 227 22.60 9.29 3.38
N TRP A 228 23.39 8.31 2.93
CA TRP A 228 23.54 7.01 3.60
C TRP A 228 24.96 6.79 4.14
N HIS A 229 25.05 6.08 5.26
CA HIS A 229 26.29 5.57 5.85
C HIS A 229 26.09 4.09 6.17
N ASP A 230 27.15 3.31 6.11
CA ASP A 230 27.23 2.01 6.76
C ASP A 230 27.56 2.18 8.26
N ASP A 231 27.19 1.18 9.06
CA ASP A 231 27.44 1.13 10.49
C ASP A 231 27.29 -0.32 11.01
N LYS A 232 27.81 -0.57 12.22
CA LYS A 232 27.74 -1.88 12.88
C LYS A 232 26.28 -2.25 13.14
N CYS A 233 25.86 -3.41 12.64
CA CYS A 233 24.47 -3.86 12.69
C CYS A 233 23.87 -3.97 14.11
N GLU A 234 24.71 -4.14 15.14
CA GLU A 234 24.33 -4.23 16.55
C GLU A 234 23.90 -2.89 17.15
N MET A 235 24.21 -1.78 16.48
CA MET A 235 23.86 -0.45 16.97
C MET A 235 22.34 -0.28 17.08
N LYS A 236 21.89 0.23 18.22
CA LYS A 236 20.47 0.47 18.46
C LYS A 236 20.05 1.81 17.87
N ARG A 237 19.27 1.78 16.79
CA ARG A 237 18.80 3.00 16.08
C ARG A 237 17.29 2.96 15.83
N PRO A 238 16.63 4.13 15.74
CA PRO A 238 15.32 4.25 15.11
C PRO A 238 15.35 3.64 13.70
N PHE A 239 14.20 3.36 13.11
CA PHE A 239 14.13 2.73 11.80
C PHE A 239 12.84 3.09 11.06
N ALA A 240 12.85 2.91 9.74
CA ALA A 240 11.67 3.13 8.91
C ALA A 240 11.28 1.85 8.18
N CYS A 241 9.98 1.61 8.12
CA CYS A 241 9.37 0.48 7.43
C CYS A 241 8.67 0.94 6.16
N LYS A 242 8.62 0.06 5.15
CA LYS A 242 7.90 0.25 3.89
C LYS A 242 7.13 -1.01 3.52
N VAL A 243 5.97 -0.84 2.91
CA VAL A 243 5.23 -1.89 2.22
C VAL A 243 4.64 -1.36 0.92
N LEU A 244 4.59 -2.22 -0.10
CA LEU A 244 3.97 -1.87 -1.38
C LEU A 244 2.45 -2.03 -1.30
N CYS A 245 1.74 -1.05 -1.87
CA CYS A 245 0.29 -0.99 -1.97
C CYS A 245 -0.15 -1.27 -3.41
N THR A 246 0.04 -2.51 -3.86
CA THR A 246 -0.21 -2.97 -5.24
C THR A 246 -1.66 -3.33 -5.50
#